data_AF-A0A653CIL4-F1
#
_entry.id   AF-A0A653CIL4-F1
#
_cell.length_a   1.000
_cell.length_b   1.000
_cell.length_c   1.000
_cell.angle_alpha   90.00
_cell.angle_beta   90.00
_cell.angle_gamma   90.00
#
_symmetry.space_group_name_H-M   'P 1'
#
loop_
_entity.id
_entity.type
_entity.pdbx_description
1 polymer ?
#
loop_
_entity_poly.entity_id
_entity_poly.type
_entity_poly.pdbx_seq_one_letter_code
_entity_poly.pdbx_strand_id
1 'polypeptide(L)'
;MMDILTPKFMEPFPNTYTFTKSMGEHVVKDLCEGQIPAIVFRPSIVICTMTDPFPGWMDNFNGPVGILVASGKGVMRSVYADPQIRADYVPCDSVVKGMIMATWKKAFERDAEKYSISVYNASSYRVQQVSVGELVHLGKKLCWEMPLNDVIWYPNGSVTKCWYENYLKLIFYQLLPALFIDGLLLSLGKKPMLVKIHRRIFIANSALAYFLNNQWDFLNNKTLALENLLHPEDLKAFSYETGSKYAEPYEFFKNGLLGGRRYLLHEPDSTMEKAVVHSRRMWMIAQVFNSLWYAAAFYILWSIMKMFISKLDAIIEYINTP
;
A
#
# COMPACT_ATOMS: atom_id res chain seq x y z
N MET A 1 -0.95 3.47 32.70
CA MET A 1 0.41 3.99 33.01
C MET A 1 1.36 3.78 31.84
N MET A 2 1.45 2.56 31.27
CA MET A 2 2.29 2.30 30.09
C MET A 2 1.92 3.13 28.86
N ASP A 3 0.63 3.23 28.50
CA ASP A 3 0.18 3.99 27.31
C ASP A 3 0.57 5.48 27.34
N ILE A 4 0.72 6.07 28.53
CA ILE A 4 1.09 7.48 28.70
C ILE A 4 2.58 7.69 28.40
N LEU A 5 3.42 6.71 28.74
CA LEU A 5 4.86 6.80 28.54
C LEU A 5 5.30 6.26 27.18
N THR A 6 4.45 5.49 26.50
CA THR A 6 4.71 4.90 25.19
C THR A 6 5.27 5.89 24.17
N PRO A 7 4.73 7.12 23.97
CA PRO A 7 5.31 8.07 23.02
C PRO A 7 6.75 8.47 23.36
N LYS A 8 7.07 8.64 24.64
CA LYS A 8 8.40 9.03 25.11
C LYS A 8 9.43 7.92 24.92
N PHE A 9 9.03 6.67 25.10
CA PHE A 9 9.94 5.53 24.90
C PHE A 9 10.11 5.14 23.43
N MET A 10 9.09 5.39 22.61
CA MET A 10 9.15 5.05 21.19
C MET A 10 9.88 6.09 20.35
N GLU A 11 10.08 7.33 20.81
CA GLU A 11 10.83 8.32 20.03
C GLU A 11 12.26 7.81 19.75
N PRO A 12 12.77 7.86 18.49
CA PRO A 12 12.23 8.52 17.29
C PRO A 12 11.42 7.62 16.33
N PHE A 13 11.02 6.43 16.76
CA PHE A 13 10.34 5.44 15.93
C PHE A 13 8.86 5.80 15.67
N PRO A 14 8.38 5.63 14.42
CA PRO A 14 7.02 6.02 14.04
C PRO A 14 5.92 5.14 14.64
N ASN A 15 6.26 3.93 15.08
CA ASN A 15 5.31 3.02 15.72
C ASN A 15 6.02 1.97 16.59
N THR A 16 5.21 1.28 17.42
CA THR A 16 5.66 0.20 18.30
C THR A 16 6.38 -0.92 17.56
N TYR A 17 5.98 -1.23 16.31
CA TYR A 17 6.62 -2.27 15.51
C TYR A 17 8.08 -1.91 15.19
N THR A 18 8.34 -0.72 14.66
CA THR A 18 9.70 -0.26 14.34
C THR A 18 10.58 -0.14 15.59
N PHE A 19 10.02 0.34 16.71
CA PHE A 19 10.71 0.40 18.00
C PHE A 19 11.11 -1.00 18.49
N THR A 20 10.15 -1.93 18.55
CA THR A 20 10.41 -3.30 19.06
C THR A 20 11.38 -4.08 18.18
N LYS A 21 11.35 -3.88 16.84
CA LYS A 21 12.34 -4.47 15.94
C LYS A 21 13.74 -3.91 16.19
N SER A 22 13.88 -2.60 16.41
CA SER A 22 15.18 -2.02 16.78
C SER A 22 15.69 -2.54 18.13
N MET A 23 14.83 -2.67 19.14
CA MET A 23 15.22 -3.28 20.41
C MET A 23 15.67 -4.74 20.24
N GLY A 24 14.98 -5.51 19.40
CA GLY A 24 15.36 -6.89 19.11
C GLY A 24 16.77 -7.00 18.52
N GLU A 25 17.17 -6.05 17.67
CA GLU A 25 18.53 -6.02 17.14
C GLU A 25 19.59 -5.70 18.20
N HIS A 26 19.29 -4.80 19.15
CA HIS A 26 20.18 -4.56 20.29
C HIS A 26 20.30 -5.79 21.19
N VAL A 27 19.21 -6.53 21.41
CA VAL A 27 19.26 -7.79 22.16
C VAL A 27 20.13 -8.82 21.45
N VAL A 28 19.99 -8.97 20.13
CA VAL A 28 20.89 -9.83 19.34
C VAL A 28 22.33 -9.36 19.47
N LYS A 29 22.57 -8.05 19.45
CA LYS A 29 23.89 -7.47 19.65
C LYS A 29 24.49 -7.85 20.99
N ASP A 30 23.78 -7.57 22.07
CA ASP A 30 24.30 -7.72 23.43
C ASP A 30 24.48 -9.19 23.83
N LEU A 31 23.63 -10.09 23.32
CA LEU A 31 23.66 -11.52 23.71
C LEU A 31 24.51 -12.39 22.78
N CYS A 32 24.65 -12.03 21.49
CA CYS A 32 25.30 -12.91 20.52
C CYS A 32 26.72 -12.47 20.14
N GLU A 33 27.03 -11.16 20.18
CA GLU A 33 28.34 -10.65 19.77
C GLU A 33 29.47 -11.28 20.61
N GLY A 34 30.47 -11.85 19.95
CA GLY A 34 31.58 -12.55 20.62
C GLY A 34 31.23 -13.93 21.19
N GLN A 35 29.94 -14.32 21.21
CA GLN A 35 29.47 -15.57 21.82
C GLN A 35 29.11 -16.62 20.76
N ILE A 36 28.28 -16.25 19.78
CA ILE A 36 27.79 -17.14 18.73
C ILE A 36 27.79 -16.45 17.36
N PRO A 37 28.00 -17.19 16.25
CA PRO A 37 27.86 -16.62 14.92
C PRO A 37 26.41 -16.20 14.66
N ALA A 38 26.19 -14.90 14.47
CA ALA A 38 24.85 -14.34 14.26
C ALA A 38 24.85 -13.27 13.16
N ILE A 39 23.71 -13.14 12.48
CA ILE A 39 23.43 -12.07 11.53
C ILE A 39 22.12 -11.36 11.89
N VAL A 40 22.00 -10.12 11.45
CA VAL A 40 20.74 -9.38 11.42
C VAL A 40 20.37 -9.12 9.97
N PHE A 41 19.25 -9.66 9.52
CA PHE A 41 18.73 -9.45 8.16
C PHE A 41 17.50 -8.54 8.22
N ARG A 42 17.59 -7.36 7.62
CA ARG A 42 16.60 -6.29 7.66
C ARG A 42 15.90 -6.17 6.30
N PRO A 43 14.76 -6.84 6.09
CA PRO A 43 13.95 -6.60 4.91
C PRO A 43 13.22 -5.26 5.03
N SER A 44 13.01 -4.60 3.89
CA SER A 44 12.00 -3.56 3.72
C SER A 44 10.60 -4.19 3.65
N ILE A 45 9.66 -3.59 2.94
CA ILE A 45 8.28 -4.08 2.90
C ILE A 45 8.22 -5.39 2.11
N VAL A 46 8.09 -6.50 2.83
CA VAL A 46 7.92 -7.82 2.23
C VAL A 46 6.50 -7.96 1.65
N ILE A 47 6.43 -8.38 0.40
CA ILE A 47 5.16 -8.61 -0.32
C ILE A 47 5.16 -10.01 -0.96
N CYS A 48 4.36 -10.22 -2.01
CA CYS A 48 4.23 -11.53 -2.65
C CYS A 48 5.57 -12.05 -3.19
N THR A 49 5.64 -13.36 -3.37
CA THR A 49 6.79 -14.02 -3.99
C THR A 49 6.91 -13.64 -5.47
N MET A 50 8.14 -13.58 -5.95
CA MET A 50 8.44 -13.34 -7.36
C MET A 50 8.52 -14.65 -8.13
N THR A 51 9.17 -15.67 -7.56
CA THR A 51 9.48 -16.93 -8.22
C THR A 51 9.07 -18.14 -7.39
N ASP A 52 9.55 -18.28 -6.16
CA ASP A 52 9.38 -19.47 -5.34
C ASP A 52 8.37 -19.25 -4.20
N PRO A 53 7.54 -20.24 -3.83
CA PRO A 53 7.35 -21.53 -4.50
C PRO A 53 6.61 -21.41 -5.85
N PHE A 54 5.93 -20.29 -6.08
CA PHE A 54 5.33 -19.89 -7.35
C PHE A 54 5.07 -18.37 -7.31
N PRO A 55 4.96 -17.69 -8.46
CA PRO A 55 4.75 -16.24 -8.51
C PRO A 55 3.43 -15.79 -7.86
N GLY A 56 3.50 -14.69 -7.11
CA GLY A 56 2.33 -14.05 -6.50
C GLY A 56 1.84 -14.69 -5.20
N TRP A 57 2.53 -15.69 -4.64
CA TRP A 57 2.13 -16.26 -3.36
C TRP A 57 2.21 -15.24 -2.23
N MET A 58 1.18 -15.22 -1.39
CA MET A 58 1.09 -14.42 -0.16
C MET A 58 -0.03 -14.96 0.73
N ASP A 59 0.07 -14.73 2.04
CA ASP A 59 -0.80 -15.34 3.05
C ASP A 59 -1.56 -14.35 3.94
N ASN A 60 -1.28 -13.04 3.81
CA ASN A 60 -1.88 -12.02 4.65
C ASN A 60 -2.10 -10.68 3.93
N PHE A 61 -2.91 -9.82 4.56
CA PHE A 61 -3.19 -8.45 4.09
C PHE A 61 -2.28 -7.39 4.72
N ASN A 62 -1.14 -7.77 5.30
CA ASN A 62 -0.31 -6.85 6.07
C ASN A 62 0.32 -5.78 5.17
N GLY A 63 0.57 -4.61 5.77
CA GLY A 63 1.22 -3.48 5.09
C GLY A 63 0.43 -3.00 3.87
N PRO A 64 1.09 -2.79 2.70
CA PRO A 64 0.46 -2.19 1.53
C PRO A 64 -0.55 -3.12 0.85
N VAL A 65 -0.50 -4.44 1.09
CA VAL A 65 -1.38 -5.42 0.44
C VAL A 65 -2.85 -5.14 0.76
N GLY A 66 -3.17 -4.86 2.02
CA GLY A 66 -4.53 -4.50 2.44
C GLY A 66 -5.03 -3.21 1.77
N ILE A 67 -4.16 -2.21 1.62
CA ILE A 67 -4.47 -0.95 0.91
C ILE A 67 -4.75 -1.22 -0.57
N LEU A 68 -3.93 -2.03 -1.23
CA LEU A 68 -4.09 -2.37 -2.64
C LEU A 68 -5.40 -3.14 -2.89
N VAL A 69 -5.72 -4.12 -2.03
CA VAL A 69 -6.99 -4.86 -2.12
C VAL A 69 -8.19 -3.94 -1.84
N ALA A 70 -8.13 -3.08 -0.82
CA ALA A 70 -9.19 -2.12 -0.52
C ALA A 70 -9.43 -1.13 -1.67
N SER A 71 -8.35 -0.72 -2.36
CA SER A 71 -8.42 0.09 -3.58
C SER A 71 -9.07 -0.69 -4.72
N GLY A 72 -8.63 -1.94 -4.96
CA GLY A 72 -9.12 -2.81 -6.03
C GLY A 72 -10.58 -3.24 -5.86
N LYS A 73 -11.08 -3.33 -4.61
CA LYS A 73 -12.51 -3.51 -4.32
C LYS A 73 -13.33 -2.23 -4.45
N GLY A 74 -12.67 -1.09 -4.74
CA GLY A 74 -13.30 0.22 -4.87
C GLY A 74 -13.73 0.87 -3.56
N VAL A 75 -13.39 0.27 -2.42
CA VAL A 75 -13.76 0.77 -1.09
C VAL A 75 -12.96 2.00 -0.73
N MET A 76 -11.67 2.01 -1.06
CA MET A 76 -10.80 3.13 -0.79
C MET A 76 -10.73 4.08 -2.00
N ARG A 77 -11.05 5.35 -1.77
CA ARG A 77 -11.16 6.39 -2.81
C ARG A 77 -9.99 7.37 -2.83
N SER A 78 -9.30 7.52 -1.70
CA SER A 78 -8.19 8.44 -1.54
C SER A 78 -7.17 7.88 -0.56
N VAL A 79 -5.89 8.11 -0.85
CA VAL A 79 -4.76 7.81 0.03
C VAL A 79 -3.98 9.09 0.26
N TYR A 80 -3.70 9.40 1.53
CA TYR A 80 -2.82 10.49 1.91
C TYR A 80 -1.37 10.05 1.77
N ALA A 81 -0.75 10.39 0.65
CA ALA A 81 0.61 10.01 0.31
C ALA A 81 1.23 11.03 -0.65
N ASP A 82 2.55 11.13 -0.64
CA ASP A 82 3.26 11.88 -1.66
C ASP A 82 3.51 10.95 -2.86
N PRO A 83 2.96 11.26 -4.06
CA PRO A 83 3.07 10.41 -5.23
C PRO A 83 4.52 10.22 -5.72
N GLN A 84 5.46 11.06 -5.28
CA GLN A 84 6.88 10.98 -5.65
C GLN A 84 7.68 10.04 -4.74
N ILE A 85 7.12 9.61 -3.61
CA ILE A 85 7.78 8.67 -2.70
C ILE A 85 7.95 7.34 -3.40
N ARG A 86 9.17 6.80 -3.35
CA ARG A 86 9.52 5.49 -3.89
C ARG A 86 9.28 4.46 -2.81
N ALA A 87 8.33 3.56 -3.08
CA ALA A 87 8.04 2.48 -2.17
C ALA A 87 9.18 1.46 -2.20
N ASP A 88 9.79 1.20 -1.04
CA ASP A 88 10.80 0.15 -0.91
C ASP A 88 10.12 -1.15 -0.47
N TYR A 89 10.03 -2.09 -1.41
CA TYR A 89 9.43 -3.39 -1.21
C TYR A 89 10.32 -4.48 -1.79
N VAL A 90 10.22 -5.67 -1.22
CA VAL A 90 11.00 -6.84 -1.64
C VAL A 90 10.11 -8.09 -1.71
N PRO A 91 10.32 -8.97 -2.70
CA PRO A 91 9.65 -10.26 -2.74
C PRO A 91 10.03 -11.15 -1.56
N CYS A 92 9.07 -11.90 -1.04
CA CYS A 92 9.27 -12.80 0.10
C CYS A 92 10.38 -13.84 -0.15
N ASP A 93 10.40 -14.44 -1.34
CA ASP A 93 11.39 -15.44 -1.73
C ASP A 93 12.81 -14.85 -1.88
N SER A 94 12.94 -13.61 -2.35
CA SER A 94 14.24 -12.91 -2.37
C SER A 94 14.79 -12.69 -0.96
N VAL A 95 13.94 -12.35 0.00
CA VAL A 95 14.33 -12.19 1.42
C VAL A 95 14.80 -13.52 2.00
N VAL A 96 14.08 -14.62 1.72
CA VAL A 96 14.46 -15.96 2.17
C VAL A 96 15.80 -16.39 1.58
N LYS A 97 16.00 -16.24 0.27
CA LYS A 97 17.28 -16.54 -0.41
C LYS A 97 18.42 -15.73 0.20
N GLY A 98 18.22 -14.42 0.38
CA GLY A 98 19.18 -13.51 1.03
C GLY A 98 19.58 -13.95 2.44
N MET A 99 18.61 -14.36 3.27
CA MET A 99 18.88 -14.88 4.61
C MET A 99 19.72 -16.16 4.59
N ILE A 100 19.42 -17.08 3.66
CA ILE A 100 20.17 -18.34 3.51
C ILE A 100 21.63 -18.03 3.12
N MET A 101 21.85 -17.19 2.11
CA MET A 101 23.21 -16.82 1.67
C MET A 101 23.99 -16.08 2.76
N ALA A 102 23.36 -15.13 3.45
CA ALA A 102 23.99 -14.38 4.52
C ALA A 102 24.41 -15.30 5.68
N THR A 103 23.55 -16.26 6.04
CA THR A 103 23.82 -17.25 7.10
C THR A 103 24.92 -18.21 6.68
N TRP A 104 24.90 -18.68 5.42
CA TRP A 104 25.94 -19.52 4.85
C TRP A 104 27.30 -18.80 4.89
N LYS A 105 27.39 -17.57 4.37
CA LYS A 105 28.60 -16.74 4.44
C LYS A 105 29.12 -16.64 5.87
N LYS A 106 28.22 -16.37 6.83
CA LYS A 106 28.58 -16.25 8.25
C LYS A 106 29.20 -17.51 8.84
N ALA A 107 28.74 -18.68 8.42
CA ALA A 107 29.26 -19.96 8.90
C ALA A 107 30.73 -20.19 8.50
N PHE A 108 31.15 -19.63 7.36
CA PHE A 108 32.50 -19.76 6.80
C PHE A 108 33.45 -18.61 7.14
N GLU A 109 32.96 -17.52 7.77
CA GLU A 109 33.82 -16.49 8.34
C GLU A 109 34.73 -17.08 9.43
N ARG A 110 35.93 -16.50 9.60
CA ARG A 110 36.95 -16.97 10.55
C ARG A 110 37.21 -15.94 11.63
N ASP A 111 37.86 -16.39 12.70
CA ASP A 111 38.38 -15.56 13.78
C ASP A 111 37.32 -14.60 14.36
N ALA A 112 37.73 -13.37 14.67
CA ALA A 112 36.86 -12.36 15.29
C ALA A 112 35.66 -11.99 14.38
N GLU A 113 35.81 -12.06 13.06
CA GLU A 113 34.72 -11.73 12.14
C GLU A 113 33.54 -12.67 12.30
N LYS A 114 33.80 -13.98 12.51
CA LYS A 114 32.75 -14.99 12.71
C LYS A 114 31.80 -14.67 13.86
N TYR A 115 32.32 -14.08 14.94
CA TYR A 115 31.54 -13.74 16.13
C TYR A 115 31.10 -12.28 16.17
N SER A 116 31.51 -11.46 15.19
CA SER A 116 31.00 -10.11 15.04
C SER A 116 29.60 -10.12 14.41
N ILE A 117 28.71 -9.18 14.72
CA ILE A 117 27.37 -9.20 14.11
C ILE A 117 27.36 -8.48 12.76
N SER A 118 26.96 -9.22 11.73
CA SER A 118 26.78 -8.67 10.39
C SER A 118 25.33 -8.29 10.12
N VAL A 119 25.12 -7.06 9.69
CA VAL A 119 23.81 -6.52 9.30
C VAL A 119 23.68 -6.47 7.78
N TYR A 120 22.60 -7.02 7.25
CA TYR A 120 22.24 -7.04 5.83
C TYR A 120 20.89 -6.37 5.63
N ASN A 121 20.80 -5.39 4.73
CA ASN A 121 19.54 -4.73 4.38
C ASN A 121 19.01 -5.30 3.06
N ALA A 122 17.85 -5.96 3.07
CA ALA A 122 17.16 -6.34 1.85
C ALA A 122 16.19 -5.23 1.45
N SER A 123 16.53 -4.52 0.38
CA SER A 123 15.82 -3.35 -0.11
C SER A 123 15.88 -3.30 -1.63
N SER A 124 14.90 -2.64 -2.24
CA SER A 124 14.87 -2.39 -3.68
C SER A 124 15.61 -1.12 -4.11
N TYR A 125 16.27 -0.41 -3.18
CA TYR A 125 17.06 0.78 -3.44
C TYR A 125 18.15 0.51 -4.50
N ARG A 126 18.17 1.34 -5.56
CA ARG A 126 19.04 1.22 -6.75
C ARG A 126 18.94 -0.11 -7.51
N VAL A 127 17.92 -0.91 -7.22
CA VAL A 127 17.66 -2.18 -7.93
C VAL A 127 16.39 -2.04 -8.78
N GLN A 128 15.22 -1.80 -8.18
CA GLN A 128 14.02 -1.36 -8.89
C GLN A 128 13.11 -0.56 -7.96
N GLN A 129 12.90 0.71 -8.27
CA GLN A 129 12.07 1.60 -7.47
C GLN A 129 10.83 2.00 -8.26
N VAL A 130 9.67 1.88 -7.63
CA VAL A 130 8.39 2.35 -8.19
C VAL A 130 7.82 3.39 -7.23
N SER A 131 7.48 4.56 -7.76
CA SER A 131 6.84 5.61 -6.99
C SER A 131 5.41 5.25 -6.63
N VAL A 132 4.88 5.82 -5.55
CA VAL A 132 3.48 5.65 -5.15
C VAL A 132 2.53 6.07 -6.30
N GLY A 133 2.86 7.12 -7.04
CA GLY A 133 2.09 7.54 -8.22
C GLY A 133 2.06 6.49 -9.33
N GLU A 134 3.22 5.90 -9.65
CA GLU A 134 3.32 4.81 -10.63
C GLU A 134 2.57 3.55 -10.16
N LEU A 135 2.65 3.19 -8.87
CA LEU A 135 1.88 2.09 -8.29
C LEU A 135 0.37 2.29 -8.46
N VAL A 136 -0.13 3.51 -8.24
CA VAL A 136 -1.55 3.82 -8.47
C VAL A 136 -1.91 3.70 -9.95
N HIS A 137 -1.04 4.16 -10.86
CA HIS A 137 -1.28 4.05 -12.29
C HIS A 137 -1.32 2.58 -12.75
N LEU A 138 -0.33 1.79 -12.35
CA LEU A 138 -0.26 0.34 -12.58
C LEU A 138 -1.50 -0.35 -11.99
N GLY A 139 -1.86 -0.04 -10.75
CA GLY A 139 -3.04 -0.58 -10.08
C GLY A 139 -4.34 -0.29 -10.83
N LYS A 140 -4.52 0.92 -11.37
CA LYS A 140 -5.71 1.27 -12.18
C LYS A 140 -5.77 0.46 -13.47
N LYS A 141 -4.63 0.30 -14.16
CA LYS A 141 -4.54 -0.53 -15.37
C LYS A 141 -4.90 -1.98 -15.06
N LEU A 142 -4.30 -2.55 -14.01
CA LEU A 142 -4.59 -3.91 -13.57
C LEU A 142 -6.05 -4.09 -13.13
N CYS A 143 -6.65 -3.12 -12.45
CA CYS A 143 -8.08 -3.18 -12.08
C CYS A 143 -9.02 -3.11 -13.28
N TRP A 144 -8.58 -2.54 -14.41
CA TRP A 144 -9.35 -2.53 -15.65
C TRP A 144 -9.27 -3.88 -16.37
N GLU A 145 -8.07 -4.46 -16.45
CA GLU A 145 -7.82 -5.72 -17.15
C GLU A 145 -8.27 -6.95 -16.35
N MET A 146 -8.03 -6.93 -15.04
CA MET A 146 -8.16 -8.08 -14.14
C MET A 146 -8.77 -7.66 -12.78
N PRO A 147 -9.98 -7.09 -12.75
CA PRO A 147 -10.61 -6.60 -11.51
C PRO A 147 -10.82 -7.72 -10.50
N LEU A 148 -10.93 -7.36 -9.22
CA LEU A 148 -11.39 -8.27 -8.16
C LEU A 148 -12.89 -8.57 -8.29
N ASN A 149 -13.38 -9.68 -7.72
CA ASN A 149 -14.83 -9.94 -7.70
C ASN A 149 -15.56 -8.90 -6.83
N ASP A 150 -16.86 -8.75 -7.03
CA ASP A 150 -17.75 -7.99 -6.13
C ASP A 150 -17.23 -6.59 -5.74
N VAL A 151 -16.62 -5.86 -6.69
CA VAL A 151 -16.20 -4.49 -6.43
C VAL A 151 -17.41 -3.66 -6.01
N ILE A 152 -17.29 -2.93 -4.91
CA ILE A 152 -18.36 -2.10 -4.35
C ILE A 152 -18.55 -0.85 -5.19
N TRP A 153 -17.45 -0.32 -5.73
CA TRP A 153 -17.44 0.81 -6.64
C TRP A 153 -16.31 0.63 -7.66
N TYR A 154 -16.34 1.37 -8.77
CA TYR A 154 -15.27 1.31 -9.74
C TYR A 154 -13.91 1.77 -9.15
N PRO A 155 -12.83 0.98 -9.22
CA PRO A 155 -11.51 1.31 -8.66
C PRO A 155 -10.79 2.47 -9.36
N ASN A 156 -11.17 3.70 -9.02
CA ASN A 156 -10.55 4.93 -9.55
C ASN A 156 -10.06 5.84 -8.43
N GLY A 157 -9.50 5.26 -7.37
CA GLY A 157 -8.92 6.02 -6.26
C GLY A 157 -7.76 6.92 -6.72
N SER A 158 -7.45 7.92 -5.90
CA SER A 158 -6.32 8.84 -6.14
C SER A 158 -5.40 8.92 -4.93
N VAL A 159 -4.16 9.31 -5.16
CA VAL A 159 -3.24 9.73 -4.10
C VAL A 159 -3.22 11.26 -4.04
N THR A 160 -3.12 11.83 -2.84
CA THR A 160 -2.92 13.26 -2.64
C THR A 160 -2.00 13.53 -1.46
N LYS A 161 -1.15 14.54 -1.62
CA LYS A 161 -0.29 15.10 -0.57
C LYS A 161 -1.02 16.12 0.30
N CYS A 162 -2.22 16.53 -0.09
CA CYS A 162 -3.03 17.47 0.68
C CYS A 162 -3.92 16.73 1.67
N TRP A 163 -3.64 16.90 2.97
CA TRP A 163 -4.45 16.30 4.03
C TRP A 163 -5.92 16.68 3.92
N TYR A 164 -6.22 17.97 3.67
CA TYR A 164 -7.59 18.46 3.55
C TYR A 164 -8.34 17.81 2.38
N GLU A 165 -7.69 17.68 1.23
CA GLU A 165 -8.28 17.01 0.07
C GLU A 165 -8.58 15.54 0.37
N ASN A 166 -7.63 14.83 0.99
CA ASN A 166 -7.84 13.44 1.40
C ASN A 166 -8.99 13.33 2.41
N TYR A 167 -9.07 14.25 3.37
CA TYR A 167 -10.09 14.26 4.41
C TYR A 167 -11.48 14.55 3.85
N LEU A 168 -11.62 15.53 2.96
CA LEU A 168 -12.86 15.80 2.23
C LEU A 168 -13.26 14.57 1.41
N LYS A 169 -12.33 13.93 0.71
CA LYS A 169 -12.61 12.71 -0.05
C LYS A 169 -13.08 11.57 0.84
N LEU A 170 -12.50 11.43 2.03
CA LEU A 170 -12.91 10.44 3.01
C LEU A 170 -14.32 10.71 3.53
N ILE A 171 -14.68 11.96 3.84
CA ILE A 171 -16.03 12.28 4.31
C ILE A 171 -17.06 12.04 3.21
N PHE A 172 -16.87 12.67 2.04
CA PHE A 172 -17.89 12.72 1.00
C PHE A 172 -17.99 11.47 0.13
N TYR A 173 -16.87 10.79 -0.15
CA TYR A 173 -16.86 9.63 -1.05
C TYR A 173 -16.71 8.28 -0.33
N GLN A 174 -16.48 8.28 0.99
CA GLN A 174 -16.36 7.04 1.76
C GLN A 174 -17.37 7.00 2.92
N LEU A 175 -17.27 7.93 3.89
CA LEU A 175 -18.03 7.87 5.13
C LEU A 175 -19.53 8.16 4.95
N LEU A 176 -19.90 9.25 4.27
CA LEU A 176 -21.31 9.61 4.05
C LEU A 176 -22.05 8.53 3.22
N PRO A 177 -21.51 8.03 2.09
CA PRO A 177 -22.13 6.92 1.38
C PRO A 177 -22.24 5.65 2.23
N ALA A 178 -21.22 5.33 3.03
CA ALA A 178 -21.25 4.16 3.90
C ALA A 178 -22.33 4.27 4.98
N LEU A 179 -22.48 5.43 5.62
CA LEU A 179 -23.53 5.69 6.62
C LEU A 179 -24.92 5.57 6.00
N PHE A 180 -25.11 6.13 4.80
CA PHE A 180 -26.37 6.04 4.07
C PHE A 180 -26.74 4.58 3.76
N ILE A 181 -25.81 3.82 3.18
CA ILE A 181 -26.05 2.42 2.81
C ILE A 181 -26.23 1.54 4.06
N ASP A 182 -25.42 1.71 5.10
CA ASP A 182 -25.59 0.97 6.36
C ASP A 182 -26.94 1.31 7.03
N GLY A 183 -27.41 2.57 6.93
CA GLY A 183 -28.75 2.98 7.37
C GLY A 183 -29.87 2.29 6.59
N LEU A 184 -29.74 2.14 5.27
CA LEU A 184 -30.67 1.37 4.44
C LEU A 184 -30.64 -0.13 4.76
N LEU A 185 -29.45 -0.69 5.02
CA LEU A 185 -29.35 -2.08 5.44
C LEU A 185 -30.08 -2.29 6.77
N LEU A 186 -29.90 -1.40 7.73
CA LEU A 186 -30.60 -1.45 9.02
C LEU A 186 -32.12 -1.36 8.86
N SER A 187 -32.64 -0.45 8.02
CA SER A 187 -34.08 -0.34 7.78
C SER A 187 -34.67 -1.58 7.08
N LEU A 188 -33.85 -2.31 6.33
CA LEU A 188 -34.19 -3.60 5.70
C LEU A 188 -33.93 -4.81 6.62
N GLY A 189 -33.58 -4.60 7.90
CA GLY A 189 -33.27 -5.68 8.85
C GLY A 189 -31.96 -6.43 8.57
N LYS A 190 -31.09 -5.88 7.72
CA LYS A 190 -29.77 -6.43 7.39
C LYS A 190 -28.68 -5.84 8.28
N LYS A 191 -27.58 -6.58 8.45
CA LYS A 191 -26.44 -6.14 9.27
C LYS A 191 -25.63 -5.06 8.55
N PRO A 192 -25.35 -3.90 9.19
CA PRO A 192 -24.48 -2.88 8.62
C PRO A 192 -23.01 -3.33 8.65
N MET A 193 -22.26 -2.97 7.62
CA MET A 193 -20.88 -3.44 7.42
C MET A 193 -19.91 -2.36 6.92
N LEU A 194 -20.36 -1.37 6.16
CA LEU A 194 -19.46 -0.47 5.42
C LEU A 194 -18.71 0.48 6.35
N VAL A 195 -19.36 1.04 7.38
CA VAL A 195 -18.70 1.94 8.34
C VAL A 195 -17.59 1.20 9.10
N LYS A 196 -17.81 -0.09 9.44
CA LYS A 196 -16.79 -0.92 10.09
C LYS A 196 -15.59 -1.15 9.18
N ILE A 197 -15.82 -1.38 7.89
CA ILE A 197 -14.76 -1.54 6.89
C ILE A 197 -13.96 -0.25 6.74
N HIS A 198 -14.63 0.90 6.58
CA HIS A 198 -13.95 2.20 6.46
C HIS A 198 -13.15 2.56 7.70
N ARG A 199 -13.63 2.24 8.91
CA ARG A 199 -12.85 2.44 10.15
C ARG A 199 -11.53 1.66 10.13
N ARG A 200 -11.56 0.39 9.68
CA ARG A 200 -10.34 -0.44 9.57
C ARG A 200 -9.37 0.13 8.52
N ILE A 201 -9.88 0.55 7.36
CA ILE A 201 -9.08 1.17 6.30
C ILE A 201 -8.45 2.47 6.80
N PHE A 202 -9.20 3.31 7.53
CA PHE A 202 -8.66 4.55 8.09
C PHE A 202 -7.50 4.29 9.04
N ILE A 203 -7.65 3.34 9.98
CA ILE A 203 -6.57 2.97 10.91
C ILE A 203 -5.33 2.46 10.16
N ALA A 204 -5.52 1.59 9.16
CA ALA A 204 -4.41 1.09 8.34
C ALA A 204 -3.70 2.21 7.57
N ASN A 205 -4.45 3.14 6.97
CA ASN A 205 -3.89 4.30 6.28
C ASN A 205 -3.14 5.23 7.24
N SER A 206 -3.67 5.50 8.43
CA SER A 206 -2.99 6.32 9.44
C SER A 206 -1.67 5.70 9.88
N ALA A 207 -1.62 4.38 10.05
CA ALA A 207 -0.39 3.68 10.40
C ALA A 207 0.67 3.73 9.28
N LEU A 208 0.24 3.79 8.02
CA LEU A 208 1.12 3.83 6.86
C LEU A 208 1.47 5.25 6.38
N ALA A 209 0.73 6.26 6.83
CA ALA A 209 0.90 7.65 6.41
C ALA A 209 2.34 8.16 6.61
N TYR A 210 3.00 7.78 7.71
CA TYR A 210 4.40 8.13 7.96
C TYR A 210 5.30 7.60 6.84
N PHE A 211 5.14 6.34 6.45
CA PHE A 211 5.95 5.69 5.41
C PHE A 211 5.62 6.16 4.00
N LEU A 212 4.38 6.62 3.76
CA LEU A 212 3.92 7.07 2.46
C LEU A 212 4.23 8.56 2.17
N ASN A 213 4.77 9.29 3.14
CA ASN A 213 5.08 10.73 3.01
C ASN A 213 6.53 11.10 3.33
N ASN A 214 7.37 10.12 3.68
CA ASN A 214 8.78 10.31 3.94
C ASN A 214 9.59 9.33 3.08
N GLN A 215 10.75 9.76 2.58
CA GLN A 215 11.62 8.94 1.74
C GLN A 215 12.80 8.44 2.57
N TRP A 216 13.15 7.17 2.39
CA TRP A 216 14.38 6.60 2.92
C TRP A 216 15.14 5.87 1.83
N ASP A 217 16.46 5.93 1.94
CA ASP A 217 17.39 5.23 1.07
C ASP A 217 18.06 4.13 1.90
N PHE A 218 17.57 2.90 1.75
CA PHE A 218 18.13 1.74 2.47
C PHE A 218 19.29 1.15 1.68
N LEU A 219 20.52 1.56 2.02
CA LEU A 219 21.72 1.03 1.38
C LEU A 219 21.81 -0.50 1.59
N ASN A 220 21.89 -1.25 0.49
CA ASN A 220 21.80 -2.71 0.45
C ASN A 220 23.09 -3.39 -0.08
N ASN A 221 24.20 -2.65 -0.20
CA ASN A 221 25.46 -3.13 -0.80
C ASN A 221 25.94 -4.49 -0.26
N LYS A 222 25.85 -4.71 1.06
CA LYS A 222 26.26 -5.99 1.68
C LYS A 222 25.39 -7.16 1.23
N THR A 223 24.10 -6.92 1.08
CA THR A 223 23.14 -7.92 0.60
C THR A 223 23.43 -8.18 -0.87
N LEU A 224 23.58 -7.13 -1.69
CA LEU A 224 23.91 -7.25 -3.12
C LEU A 224 25.21 -8.02 -3.37
N ALA A 225 26.20 -7.88 -2.48
CA ALA A 225 27.46 -8.59 -2.59
C ALA A 225 27.36 -10.10 -2.31
N LEU A 226 26.26 -10.60 -1.74
CA LEU A 226 26.09 -12.03 -1.44
C LEU A 226 25.99 -12.87 -2.73
N GLU A 227 25.39 -12.32 -3.78
CA GLU A 227 25.26 -13.03 -5.06
C GLU A 227 26.62 -13.33 -5.72
N ASN A 228 27.62 -12.47 -5.51
CA ASN A 228 28.98 -12.68 -6.01
C ASN A 228 29.69 -13.88 -5.37
N LEU A 229 29.13 -14.43 -4.28
CA LEU A 229 29.68 -15.59 -3.59
C LEU A 229 29.06 -16.91 -4.06
N LEU A 230 28.01 -16.86 -4.89
CA LEU A 230 27.34 -18.05 -5.40
C LEU A 230 28.22 -18.77 -6.42
N HIS A 231 28.24 -20.10 -6.34
CA HIS A 231 28.78 -20.92 -7.40
C HIS A 231 27.89 -20.79 -8.66
N PRO A 232 28.44 -20.88 -9.89
CA PRO A 232 27.64 -20.77 -11.11
C PRO A 232 26.42 -21.70 -11.17
N GLU A 233 26.52 -22.87 -10.54
CA GLU A 233 25.43 -23.86 -10.44
C GLU A 233 24.27 -23.41 -9.54
N ASP A 234 24.57 -22.62 -8.50
CA ASP A 234 23.59 -22.13 -7.52
C ASP A 234 22.89 -20.85 -7.98
N LEU A 235 23.46 -20.14 -8.97
CA LEU A 235 22.89 -18.90 -9.50
C LEU A 235 21.43 -19.07 -9.89
N LYS A 236 21.07 -20.19 -10.54
CA LYS A 236 19.67 -20.40 -10.97
C LYS A 236 18.69 -20.45 -9.80
N ALA A 237 19.10 -21.00 -8.65
CA ALA A 237 18.24 -21.17 -7.48
C ALA A 237 18.26 -19.96 -6.55
N PHE A 238 19.44 -19.37 -6.34
CA PHE A 238 19.68 -18.34 -5.32
C PHE A 238 19.93 -16.94 -5.86
N SER A 239 20.08 -16.76 -7.18
CA SER A 239 20.13 -15.41 -7.77
C SER A 239 18.86 -14.66 -7.41
N TYR A 240 19.06 -13.44 -6.93
CA TYR A 240 17.98 -12.51 -6.65
C TYR A 240 18.15 -11.21 -7.47
N GLU A 241 19.31 -10.96 -8.07
CA GLU A 241 19.63 -9.76 -8.87
C GLU A 241 19.88 -10.06 -10.36
N THR A 242 20.83 -10.94 -10.71
CA THR A 242 21.27 -11.12 -12.11
C THR A 242 20.28 -11.88 -12.99
N GLY A 243 19.43 -12.74 -12.41
CA GLY A 243 18.35 -13.43 -13.13
C GLY A 243 17.00 -12.70 -13.12
N SER A 244 16.77 -11.78 -12.18
CA SER A 244 15.44 -11.21 -11.93
C SER A 244 15.49 -9.89 -11.13
N LYS A 245 15.94 -8.79 -11.73
CA LYS A 245 16.13 -7.48 -11.06
C LYS A 245 14.81 -6.75 -10.71
N TYR A 246 13.92 -7.52 -10.10
CA TYR A 246 12.47 -7.50 -10.02
C TYR A 246 11.82 -7.61 -11.40
N ALA A 247 10.89 -8.55 -11.56
CA ALA A 247 10.16 -8.70 -12.82
C ALA A 247 9.60 -7.34 -13.24
N GLU A 248 9.45 -7.13 -14.56
CA GLU A 248 8.83 -5.92 -15.10
C GLU A 248 7.64 -5.53 -14.19
N PRO A 249 7.61 -4.31 -13.61
CA PRO A 249 6.77 -4.04 -12.45
C PRO A 249 5.31 -4.41 -12.68
N TYR A 250 4.82 -4.24 -13.91
CA TYR A 250 3.49 -4.64 -14.29
C TYR A 250 3.28 -6.16 -14.13
N GLU A 251 4.13 -7.02 -14.68
CA GLU A 251 4.03 -8.48 -14.48
C GLU A 251 4.18 -8.90 -13.01
N PHE A 252 5.05 -8.25 -12.25
CA PHE A 252 5.18 -8.53 -10.81
C PHE A 252 3.87 -8.23 -10.04
N PHE A 253 3.31 -7.03 -10.22
CA PHE A 253 2.06 -6.64 -9.56
C PHE A 253 0.83 -7.38 -10.12
N LYS A 254 0.85 -7.79 -11.38
CA LYS A 254 -0.17 -8.67 -11.97
C LYS A 254 -0.19 -10.04 -11.31
N ASN A 255 0.97 -10.66 -11.11
CA ASN A 255 1.08 -11.92 -10.38
C ASN A 255 0.66 -11.74 -8.92
N GLY A 256 1.05 -10.64 -8.27
CA GLY A 256 0.58 -10.29 -6.93
C GLY A 256 -0.95 -10.13 -6.85
N LEU A 257 -1.58 -9.51 -7.85
CA LEU A 257 -3.04 -9.36 -7.93
C LEU A 257 -3.75 -10.72 -8.10
N LEU A 258 -3.24 -11.57 -9.00
CA LEU A 258 -3.74 -12.95 -9.16
C LEU A 258 -3.58 -13.76 -7.87
N GLY A 259 -2.44 -13.61 -7.20
CA GLY A 259 -2.18 -14.20 -5.90
C GLY A 259 -3.16 -13.73 -4.83
N GLY A 260 -3.40 -12.42 -4.75
CA GLY A 260 -4.40 -11.84 -3.84
C GLY A 260 -5.80 -12.38 -4.10
N ARG A 261 -6.20 -12.55 -5.37
CA ARG A 261 -7.46 -13.21 -5.74
C ARG A 261 -7.52 -14.64 -5.19
N ARG A 262 -6.52 -15.47 -5.48
CA ARG A 262 -6.53 -16.91 -5.15
C ARG A 262 -6.36 -17.18 -3.65
N TYR A 263 -5.37 -16.56 -3.02
CA TYR A 263 -4.90 -16.95 -1.69
C TYR A 263 -5.50 -16.11 -0.55
N LEU A 264 -5.83 -14.84 -0.82
CA LEU A 264 -6.37 -13.94 0.21
C LEU A 264 -7.89 -13.80 0.13
N LEU A 265 -8.42 -13.70 -1.09
CA LEU A 265 -9.85 -13.49 -1.34
C LEU A 265 -10.59 -14.79 -1.69
N HIS A 266 -9.85 -15.87 -1.94
CA HIS A 266 -10.38 -17.18 -2.33
C HIS A 266 -11.32 -17.10 -3.55
N GLU A 267 -10.96 -16.26 -4.51
CA GLU A 267 -11.69 -16.07 -5.77
C GLU A 267 -11.15 -17.04 -6.84
N PRO A 268 -11.96 -17.98 -7.35
CA PRO A 268 -11.52 -18.90 -8.40
C PRO A 268 -11.20 -18.16 -9.70
N ASP A 269 -10.20 -18.61 -10.45
CA ASP A 269 -9.80 -17.99 -11.73
C ASP A 269 -10.94 -17.98 -12.76
N SER A 270 -11.82 -18.98 -12.71
CA SER A 270 -13.01 -19.08 -13.57
C SER A 270 -14.01 -17.94 -13.40
N THR A 271 -13.88 -17.14 -12.32
CA THR A 271 -14.76 -15.98 -12.07
C THR A 271 -14.29 -14.69 -12.76
N MET A 272 -13.11 -14.68 -13.39
CA MET A 272 -12.50 -13.48 -13.97
C MET A 272 -13.41 -12.76 -14.96
N GLU A 273 -14.04 -13.48 -15.89
CA GLU A 273 -14.93 -12.86 -16.89
C GLU A 273 -16.13 -12.16 -16.24
N LYS A 274 -16.72 -12.79 -15.21
CA LYS A 274 -17.83 -12.20 -14.44
C LYS A 274 -17.35 -10.95 -13.69
N ALA A 275 -16.15 -10.98 -13.13
CA ALA A 275 -15.54 -9.83 -12.46
C ALA A 275 -15.35 -8.65 -13.42
N VAL A 276 -14.87 -8.90 -14.63
CA VAL A 276 -14.71 -7.90 -15.69
C VAL A 276 -16.05 -7.26 -16.06
N VAL A 277 -17.09 -8.06 -16.28
CA VAL A 277 -18.43 -7.55 -16.60
C VAL A 277 -18.98 -6.72 -15.46
N HIS A 278 -18.86 -7.18 -14.21
CA HIS A 278 -19.31 -6.44 -13.02
C HIS A 278 -18.56 -5.12 -12.85
N SER A 279 -17.23 -5.12 -12.98
CA SER A 279 -16.40 -3.92 -12.89
C SER A 279 -16.76 -2.88 -13.96
N ARG A 280 -17.01 -3.31 -15.21
CA ARG A 280 -17.47 -2.43 -16.30
C ARG A 280 -18.84 -1.82 -16.01
N ARG A 281 -19.76 -2.57 -15.40
CA ARG A 281 -21.05 -2.02 -14.93
C ARG A 281 -20.85 -0.97 -13.85
N MET A 282 -19.99 -1.25 -12.87
CA MET A 282 -19.65 -0.28 -11.82
C MET A 282 -18.95 0.96 -12.38
N TRP A 283 -18.16 0.81 -13.43
CA TRP A 283 -17.59 1.94 -14.16
C TRP A 283 -18.68 2.82 -14.78
N MET A 284 -19.64 2.22 -15.49
CA MET A 284 -20.77 2.97 -16.08
C MET A 284 -21.59 3.69 -15.01
N ILE A 285 -21.90 3.01 -13.90
CA ILE A 285 -22.60 3.61 -12.75
C ILE A 285 -21.81 4.80 -12.20
N ALA A 286 -20.48 4.65 -12.06
CA ALA A 286 -19.63 5.74 -11.59
C ALA A 286 -19.61 6.92 -12.56
N GLN A 287 -19.60 6.69 -13.87
CA GLN A 287 -19.68 7.78 -14.86
C GLN A 287 -21.01 8.52 -14.76
N VAL A 288 -22.14 7.80 -14.71
CA VAL A 288 -23.47 8.42 -14.56
C VAL A 288 -23.56 9.21 -13.26
N PHE A 289 -23.10 8.64 -12.14
CA PHE A 289 -23.08 9.33 -10.85
C PHE A 289 -22.23 10.60 -10.89
N ASN A 290 -21.02 10.54 -11.46
CA ASN A 290 -20.15 11.71 -11.58
C ASN A 290 -20.77 12.78 -12.50
N SER A 291 -21.39 12.40 -13.62
CA SER A 291 -22.08 13.33 -14.51
C SER A 291 -23.24 14.04 -13.80
N LEU A 292 -24.06 13.30 -13.03
CA LEU A 292 -25.13 13.89 -12.22
C LEU A 292 -24.58 14.81 -11.13
N TRP A 293 -23.48 14.43 -10.50
CA TRP A 293 -22.80 15.25 -9.50
C TRP A 293 -22.30 16.58 -10.09
N TYR A 294 -21.64 16.54 -11.26
CA TYR A 294 -21.20 17.75 -11.94
C TYR A 294 -22.35 18.62 -12.42
N ALA A 295 -23.44 18.02 -12.90
CA ALA A 295 -24.66 18.76 -13.27
C ALA A 295 -25.29 19.44 -12.04
N ALA A 296 -25.37 18.75 -10.91
CA ALA A 296 -25.87 19.31 -9.65
C ALA A 296 -24.98 20.45 -9.14
N ALA A 297 -23.65 20.27 -9.16
CA ALA A 297 -22.70 21.31 -8.78
C ALA A 297 -22.82 22.54 -9.68
N PHE A 298 -22.93 22.34 -11.00
CA PHE A 298 -23.16 23.42 -11.96
C PHE A 298 -24.47 24.17 -11.67
N TYR A 299 -25.57 23.44 -11.42
CA TYR A 299 -26.87 24.04 -11.09
C TYR A 299 -26.83 24.86 -9.78
N ILE A 300 -26.14 24.36 -8.75
CA ILE A 300 -25.96 25.07 -7.47
C ILE A 300 -25.15 26.35 -7.70
N LEU A 301 -24.02 26.26 -8.41
CA LEU A 301 -23.20 27.42 -8.72
C LEU A 301 -23.97 28.46 -9.55
N TRP A 302 -24.71 28.03 -10.56
CA TRP A 302 -25.58 28.89 -11.36
C TRP A 302 -26.62 29.61 -10.50
N SER A 303 -27.23 28.91 -9.54
CA SER A 303 -28.22 29.47 -8.63
C SER A 303 -27.62 30.48 -7.65
N ILE A 304 -26.42 30.21 -7.12
CA ILE A 304 -25.66 31.16 -6.28
C ILE A 304 -25.29 32.41 -7.09
N MET A 305 -24.81 32.25 -8.32
CA MET A 305 -24.51 33.36 -9.21
C MET A 305 -25.75 34.20 -9.51
N LYS A 306 -26.89 33.57 -9.82
CA LYS A 306 -28.16 34.26 -10.05
C LYS A 306 -28.59 35.07 -8.82
N MET A 307 -28.45 34.50 -7.62
CA MET A 307 -28.73 35.21 -6.37
C MET A 307 -27.77 36.40 -6.17
N PHE A 308 -26.48 36.24 -6.49
CA PHE A 308 -25.50 37.33 -6.38
C PHE A 308 -25.79 38.47 -7.36
N ILE A 309 -26.11 38.14 -8.63
CA ILE A 309 -26.53 39.12 -9.64
C ILE A 309 -27.78 39.86 -9.16
N SER A 310 -28.80 39.16 -8.67
CA SER A 310 -30.02 39.82 -8.18
C SER A 310 -29.76 40.79 -7.01
N LYS A 311 -28.78 40.49 -6.14
CA LYS A 311 -28.37 41.39 -5.06
C LYS A 311 -27.58 42.59 -5.58
N LEU A 312 -26.72 42.38 -6.58
CA LEU A 312 -26.00 43.47 -7.24
C LEU A 312 -26.96 44.42 -7.94
N ASP A 313 -27.94 43.89 -8.67
CA ASP A 313 -28.97 44.68 -9.34
C ASP A 313 -29.75 45.51 -8.32
N ALA A 314 -30.15 44.93 -7.19
CA ALA A 314 -30.81 45.65 -6.10
C ALA A 314 -29.94 46.74 -5.46
N ILE A 315 -28.63 46.53 -5.33
CA ILE A 315 -27.69 47.56 -4.84
C ILE A 315 -27.54 48.69 -5.85
N ILE A 316 -27.42 48.36 -7.14
CA ILE A 316 -27.32 49.33 -8.23
C ILE A 316 -28.59 50.18 -8.28
N GLU A 317 -29.77 49.56 -8.15
CA GLU A 317 -31.04 50.26 -8.09
C GLU A 317 -31.10 51.22 -6.90
N TYR A 318 -30.70 50.76 -5.70
CA TYR A 318 -30.64 51.60 -4.49
C TYR A 318 -29.71 52.82 -4.65
N ILE A 319 -28.52 52.64 -5.25
CA ILE A 319 -27.56 53.73 -5.48
C ILE A 319 -28.09 54.75 -6.50
N ASN A 320 -28.89 54.32 -7.47
CA ASN A 320 -29.45 55.17 -8.52
C ASN A 320 -30.78 55.83 -8.13
N THR A 321 -31.32 55.55 -6.94
CA THR A 321 -32.50 56.26 -6.41
C THR A 321 -32.10 57.69 -6.00
N PRO A 322 -32.75 58.74 -6.54
CA PRO A 322 -32.36 60.13 -6.35
C PRO A 322 -32.56 60.69 -4.93
#